data_AF-A0A326GJ25-F1
#
_entry.id   AF-A0A326GJ25-F1
#
_cell.length_a   1.000
_cell.length_b   1.000
_cell.length_c   1.000
_cell.angle_alpha   90.00
_cell.angle_beta   90.00
_cell.angle_gamma   90.00
#
_symmetry.space_group_name_H-M   'P 1'
#
loop_
_entity.id
_entity.type
_entity.pdbx_description
1 polymer ?
#
loop_
_entity_poly.entity_id
_entity_poly.type
_entity_poly.pdbx_seq_one_letter_code
_entity_poly.pdbx_strand_id
1 'polypeptide(L)'
;MKDIDIIQRQLDRVLGFFPRVEARINALFGVNTLILIIAALNVAAGDLRLWYVTIPGALLLIGLLVSYYHLFRANFPDDNGGEKSLVFFKEIQKRTEANYIAEFLDCSEATVRNDLLGQVWRNSCIVCQKYQRVKLAIIATAVSIAPFVMFLVITGTIHDRIPLLKG
;
A
#
# COMPACT_ATOMS: atom_id res chain seq x y z
N MET A 1 -31.78 -1.62 -18.61
CA MET A 1 -31.35 -2.91 -18.00
C MET A 1 -30.04 -3.46 -18.56
N LYS A 2 -29.94 -3.87 -19.84
CA LYS A 2 -28.68 -4.45 -20.41
C LYS A 2 -27.44 -3.56 -20.21
N ASP A 3 -27.61 -2.25 -20.32
CA ASP A 3 -26.52 -1.28 -20.12
C ASP A 3 -26.06 -1.20 -18.66
N ILE A 4 -26.98 -1.32 -17.70
CA ILE A 4 -26.66 -1.33 -16.27
C ILE A 4 -25.87 -2.59 -15.92
N ASP A 5 -26.27 -3.76 -16.44
CA ASP A 5 -25.54 -5.01 -16.21
C ASP A 5 -24.08 -4.92 -16.73
N ILE A 6 -23.88 -4.27 -17.89
CA ILE A 6 -22.55 -4.04 -18.46
C ILE A 6 -21.71 -3.15 -17.54
N ILE A 7 -22.30 -2.06 -17.03
CA ILE A 7 -21.62 -1.12 -16.12
C ILE A 7 -21.29 -1.79 -14.79
N GLN A 8 -22.21 -2.57 -14.22
CA GLN A 8 -21.97 -3.34 -12.99
C GLN A 8 -20.82 -4.33 -13.16
N ARG A 9 -20.81 -5.11 -14.26
CA ARG A 9 -19.68 -6.00 -14.56
C ARG A 9 -18.36 -5.25 -14.69
N GLN A 10 -18.39 -4.04 -15.23
CA GLN A 10 -17.18 -3.22 -15.31
C GLN A 10 -16.74 -2.72 -13.93
N LEU A 11 -17.68 -2.33 -13.07
CA LEU A 11 -17.39 -1.98 -11.68
C LEU A 11 -16.77 -3.17 -10.94
N ASP A 12 -17.34 -4.36 -11.06
CA ASP A 12 -16.83 -5.59 -10.44
C ASP A 12 -15.40 -5.91 -10.89
N ARG A 13 -15.09 -5.72 -12.19
CA ARG A 13 -13.71 -5.88 -12.69
C ARG A 13 -12.75 -4.91 -12.03
N VAL A 14 -13.15 -3.65 -11.89
CA VAL A 14 -12.32 -2.62 -11.24
C VAL A 14 -12.11 -2.95 -9.76
N LEU A 15 -13.18 -3.30 -9.04
CA LEU A 15 -13.13 -3.73 -7.64
C LEU A 15 -12.26 -4.99 -7.49
N GLY A 16 -12.28 -5.90 -8.45
CA GLY A 16 -11.44 -7.09 -8.51
C GLY A 16 -9.93 -6.83 -8.62
N PHE A 17 -9.47 -5.58 -8.80
CA PHE A 17 -8.05 -5.23 -8.70
C PHE A 17 -7.61 -4.89 -7.27
N PHE A 18 -8.52 -4.42 -6.40
CA PHE A 18 -8.18 -4.00 -5.04
C PHE A 18 -7.51 -5.13 -4.23
N PRO A 19 -8.06 -6.37 -4.15
CA PRO A 19 -7.44 -7.43 -3.38
C PRO A 19 -6.02 -7.76 -3.85
N ARG A 20 -5.74 -7.61 -5.16
CA ARG A 20 -4.41 -7.88 -5.73
C ARG A 20 -3.40 -6.81 -5.32
N VAL A 21 -3.82 -5.56 -5.23
CA VAL A 21 -2.96 -4.46 -4.76
C VAL A 21 -2.74 -4.57 -3.26
N GLU A 22 -3.80 -4.85 -2.49
CA GLU A 22 -3.74 -5.02 -1.03
C GLU A 22 -2.87 -6.20 -0.63
N ALA A 23 -2.91 -7.32 -1.35
CA ALA A 23 -2.00 -8.43 -1.14
C ALA A 23 -0.53 -8.02 -1.29
N ARG A 24 -0.20 -7.19 -2.28
CA ARG A 24 1.17 -6.67 -2.47
C ARG A 24 1.58 -5.69 -1.38
N ILE A 25 0.66 -4.84 -0.93
CA ILE A 25 0.87 -3.92 0.20
C ILE A 25 1.23 -4.72 1.46
N ASN A 26 0.39 -5.68 1.83
CA ASN A 26 0.57 -6.49 3.04
C ASN A 26 1.84 -7.35 2.98
N ALA A 27 2.12 -7.95 1.82
CA ALA A 27 3.37 -8.69 1.61
C ALA A 27 4.60 -7.79 1.80
N LEU A 28 4.58 -6.57 1.25
CA LEU A 28 5.73 -5.66 1.37
C LEU A 28 5.90 -5.10 2.78
N PHE A 29 4.81 -4.86 3.52
CA PHE A 29 4.87 -4.57 4.96
C PHE A 29 5.60 -5.69 5.72
N GLY A 30 5.24 -6.95 5.45
CA GLY A 30 5.89 -8.11 6.06
C GLY A 30 7.39 -8.20 5.74
N VAL A 31 7.75 -8.04 4.46
CA VAL A 31 9.16 -8.04 4.01
C VAL A 31 9.96 -6.91 4.66
N ASN A 32 9.46 -5.68 4.65
CA ASN A 32 10.14 -4.54 5.26
C ASN A 32 10.32 -4.73 6.78
N THR A 33 9.31 -5.31 7.46
CA THR A 33 9.37 -5.61 8.89
C THR A 33 10.43 -6.66 9.18
N LEU A 34 10.50 -7.72 8.36
CA LEU A 34 11.53 -8.75 8.49
C LEU A 34 12.94 -8.20 8.30
N ILE A 35 13.16 -7.37 7.26
CA ILE A 35 14.45 -6.72 7.02
C ILE A 35 14.87 -5.89 8.24
N LEU A 36 13.94 -5.10 8.79
CA LEU A 36 14.19 -4.26 9.96
C LEU A 36 14.55 -5.09 11.20
N ILE A 37 13.83 -6.18 11.46
CA ILE A 37 14.11 -7.10 12.57
C ILE A 37 15.49 -7.73 12.41
N ILE A 38 15.82 -8.25 11.21
CA ILE A 38 17.13 -8.87 10.96
C ILE A 38 18.24 -7.84 11.16
N ALA A 39 18.08 -6.60 10.67
CA ALA A 39 19.06 -5.55 10.88
C ALA A 39 19.23 -5.22 12.38
N ALA A 40 18.13 -5.08 13.12
CA ALA A 40 18.16 -4.78 14.55
C ALA A 40 18.82 -5.88 15.39
N LEU A 41 18.65 -7.15 15.02
CA LEU A 41 19.27 -8.29 15.71
C LEU A 41 20.77 -8.48 15.38
N ASN A 42 21.27 -7.81 14.34
CA ASN A 42 22.67 -7.89 13.92
C ASN A 42 23.52 -6.69 14.34
N VAL A 43 22.97 -5.72 15.07
CA VAL A 43 23.72 -4.54 15.53
C VAL A 43 23.79 -4.45 17.04
N ALA A 44 24.98 -4.14 17.54
CA ALA A 44 25.25 -3.80 18.92
C ALA A 44 25.46 -2.28 19.07
N ALA A 45 25.28 -1.76 20.28
CA ALA A 45 25.46 -0.33 20.56
C ALA A 45 26.87 0.18 20.22
N GLY A 46 27.89 -0.68 20.33
CA GLY A 46 29.27 -0.36 19.95
C GLY A 46 29.44 -0.10 18.45
N ASP A 47 28.70 -0.82 17.61
CA ASP A 47 28.84 -0.74 16.15
C ASP A 47 28.35 0.59 15.60
N LEU A 48 27.41 1.25 16.29
CA LEU A 48 26.87 2.55 15.88
C LEU A 48 27.93 3.67 15.90
N ARG A 49 29.07 3.45 16.56
CA ARG A 49 30.22 4.36 16.52
C ARG A 49 31.05 4.19 15.24
N LEU A 50 30.89 3.06 14.54
CA LEU A 50 31.61 2.74 13.32
C LEU A 50 30.88 3.34 12.13
N TRP A 51 31.45 4.36 11.50
CA TRP A 51 30.81 5.07 10.38
C TRP A 51 30.42 4.12 9.24
N TYR A 52 31.21 3.08 8.99
CA TYR A 52 30.97 2.10 7.94
C TYR A 52 29.84 1.11 8.28
N VAL A 53 29.38 1.04 9.55
CA VAL A 53 28.13 0.36 9.94
C VAL A 53 26.97 1.35 9.88
N THR A 54 27.17 2.54 10.45
CA THR A 54 26.10 3.55 10.61
C THR A 54 25.62 4.12 9.30
N ILE A 55 26.49 4.36 8.31
CA ILE A 55 26.08 4.89 6.99
C ILE A 55 25.20 3.88 6.24
N PRO A 56 25.59 2.61 6.02
CA PRO A 56 24.70 1.62 5.42
C PRO A 56 23.41 1.40 6.22
N GLY A 57 23.49 1.36 7.56
CA GLY A 57 22.31 1.23 8.42
C GLY A 57 21.32 2.39 8.28
N ALA A 58 21.83 3.63 8.19
CA ALA A 58 21.01 4.81 7.97
C ALA A 58 20.38 4.82 6.57
N LEU A 59 21.13 4.47 5.52
CA LEU A 59 20.60 4.38 4.15
C LEU A 59 19.50 3.31 4.04
N LEU A 60 19.71 2.16 4.68
CA LEU A 60 18.68 1.12 4.82
C LEU A 60 17.43 1.69 5.48
N LEU A 61 17.57 2.34 6.64
CA LEU A 61 16.44 2.86 7.39
C LEU A 61 15.68 3.93 6.60
N ILE A 62 16.37 4.85 5.94
CA ILE A 62 15.75 5.88 5.10
C ILE A 62 14.94 5.23 3.97
N GLY A 63 15.50 4.25 3.27
CA GLY A 63 14.80 3.59 2.18
C GLY A 63 13.58 2.78 2.66
N LEU A 64 13.67 2.12 3.83
CA LEU A 64 12.51 1.47 4.45
C LEU A 64 11.44 2.48 4.88
N LEU A 65 11.82 3.64 5.44
CA LEU A 65 10.88 4.69 5.81
C LEU A 65 10.16 5.27 4.59
N VAL A 66 10.88 5.50 3.48
CA VAL A 66 10.28 5.91 2.20
C VAL A 66 9.31 4.83 1.69
N SER A 67 9.68 3.56 1.78
CA SER A 67 8.80 2.44 1.41
C SER A 67 7.53 2.42 2.27
N TYR A 68 7.66 2.50 3.60
CA TYR A 68 6.51 2.58 4.51
C TYR A 68 5.62 3.78 4.22
N TYR A 69 6.19 4.97 4.00
CA TYR A 69 5.42 6.16 3.64
C TYR A 69 4.53 5.90 2.42
N HIS A 70 5.07 5.28 1.37
CA HIS A 70 4.30 4.95 0.19
C HIS A 70 3.27 3.84 0.43
N LEU A 71 3.58 2.84 1.23
CA LEU A 71 2.62 1.80 1.62
C LEU A 71 1.44 2.38 2.43
N PHE A 72 1.71 3.27 3.39
CA PHE A 72 0.67 3.98 4.13
C PHE A 72 -0.20 4.83 3.19
N ARG A 73 0.42 5.62 2.30
CA ARG A 73 -0.32 6.40 1.29
C ARG A 73 -1.12 5.52 0.32
N ALA A 74 -0.70 4.29 0.06
CA ALA A 74 -1.47 3.34 -0.75
C ALA A 74 -2.69 2.77 0.01
N ASN A 75 -2.62 2.63 1.33
CA ASN A 75 -3.77 2.21 2.14
C ASN A 75 -4.83 3.30 2.27
N PHE A 76 -4.40 4.57 2.36
CA PHE A 76 -5.27 5.73 2.52
C PHE A 76 -5.22 6.66 1.29
N PRO A 77 -5.73 6.21 0.13
CA PRO A 77 -5.88 7.09 -1.03
C PRO A 77 -6.93 8.16 -0.72
N ASP A 78 -6.86 9.27 -1.44
CA ASP A 78 -7.90 10.29 -1.37
C ASP A 78 -9.20 9.72 -1.97
N ASP A 79 -10.27 9.74 -1.15
CA ASP A 79 -11.61 9.25 -1.49
C ASP A 79 -12.63 10.41 -1.59
N ASN A 80 -12.16 11.65 -1.75
CA ASN A 80 -13.00 12.82 -1.92
C ASN A 80 -13.92 12.71 -3.16
N GLY A 81 -15.22 12.96 -2.95
CA GLY A 81 -16.23 13.02 -4.01
C GLY A 81 -17.35 11.99 -3.86
N GLY A 82 -18.18 11.89 -4.89
CA GLY A 82 -19.32 10.98 -4.93
C GLY A 82 -20.59 11.49 -4.27
N GLU A 83 -20.74 12.80 -4.15
CA GLU A 83 -21.92 13.44 -3.56
C GLU A 83 -23.23 12.79 -4.03
N LYS A 84 -24.11 12.50 -3.08
CA LYS A 84 -25.43 11.89 -3.29
C LYS A 84 -25.41 10.49 -3.92
N SER A 85 -24.25 9.85 -4.06
CA SER A 85 -24.16 8.47 -4.53
C SER A 85 -25.00 7.53 -3.65
N LEU A 86 -25.76 6.64 -4.28
CA LEU A 86 -26.58 5.60 -3.65
C LEU A 86 -25.81 4.28 -3.48
N VAL A 87 -24.61 4.19 -4.07
CA VAL A 87 -23.74 3.01 -4.00
C VAL A 87 -22.48 3.27 -3.17
N PHE A 88 -22.03 4.53 -3.03
CA PHE A 88 -20.81 4.85 -2.28
C PHE A 88 -21.03 4.82 -0.76
N PHE A 89 -20.34 3.91 -0.06
CA PHE A 89 -20.47 3.73 1.38
C PHE A 89 -20.29 5.02 2.20
N LYS A 90 -19.38 5.90 1.81
CA LYS A 90 -19.13 7.19 2.51
C LYS A 90 -20.33 8.14 2.44
N GLU A 91 -21.09 8.13 1.34
CA GLU A 91 -22.33 8.90 1.24
C GLU A 91 -23.49 8.18 1.90
N ILE A 92 -23.57 6.86 1.79
CA ILE A 92 -24.64 6.06 2.44
C ILE A 92 -24.57 6.25 3.96
N GLN A 93 -23.36 6.29 4.55
CA GLN A 93 -23.15 6.52 5.98
C GLN A 93 -23.76 7.86 6.48
N LYS A 94 -23.95 8.85 5.61
CA LYS A 94 -24.54 10.14 5.97
C LYS A 94 -26.06 10.11 6.08
N ARG A 95 -26.70 8.99 5.75
CA ARG A 95 -28.15 8.83 5.68
C ARG A 95 -28.65 7.92 6.80
N THR A 96 -29.92 8.09 7.17
CA THR A 96 -30.64 7.06 7.93
C THR A 96 -31.09 5.95 6.99
N GLU A 97 -31.30 4.75 7.53
CA GLU A 97 -31.80 3.61 6.76
C GLU A 97 -33.11 3.94 6.01
N ALA A 98 -34.07 4.54 6.71
CA ALA A 98 -35.36 4.93 6.12
C ALA A 98 -35.20 5.92 4.96
N ASN A 99 -34.33 6.93 5.11
CA ASN A 99 -34.07 7.89 4.04
C ASN A 99 -33.37 7.23 2.86
N TYR A 100 -32.40 6.35 3.11
CA TYR A 100 -31.72 5.61 2.06
C TYR A 100 -32.69 4.75 1.25
N ILE A 101 -33.55 3.97 1.91
CA ILE A 101 -34.55 3.13 1.24
C ILE A 101 -35.49 3.99 0.39
N ALA A 102 -36.00 5.09 0.95
CA ALA A 102 -36.89 6.00 0.23
C ALA A 102 -36.21 6.61 -0.99
N GLU A 103 -35.00 7.16 -0.84
CA GLU A 103 -34.21 7.73 -1.94
C GLU A 103 -33.89 6.70 -3.02
N PHE A 104 -33.59 5.46 -2.63
CA PHE A 104 -33.26 4.39 -3.58
C PHE A 104 -34.48 3.93 -4.37
N LEU A 105 -35.64 3.81 -3.73
CA LEU A 105 -36.88 3.41 -4.41
C LEU A 105 -37.45 4.51 -5.32
N ASP A 106 -37.21 5.78 -5.00
CA ASP A 106 -37.65 6.93 -5.79
C ASP A 106 -36.68 7.28 -6.95
N CYS A 107 -35.48 6.68 -6.97
CA CYS A 107 -34.47 7.06 -7.95
C CYS A 107 -34.79 6.56 -9.37
N SER A 108 -34.44 7.38 -10.37
CA SER A 108 -34.57 7.00 -11.78
C SER A 108 -33.47 6.02 -12.21
N GLU A 109 -33.75 5.18 -13.20
CA GLU A 109 -32.73 4.31 -13.82
C GLU A 109 -31.52 5.11 -14.35
N ALA A 110 -31.76 6.34 -14.83
CA ALA A 110 -30.68 7.22 -15.29
C ALA A 110 -29.78 7.68 -14.14
N THR A 111 -30.34 7.92 -12.95
CA THR A 111 -29.59 8.27 -11.73
C THR A 111 -28.68 7.12 -11.32
N VAL A 112 -29.20 5.90 -11.26
CA VAL A 112 -28.43 4.69 -10.92
C VAL A 112 -27.30 4.47 -11.93
N ARG A 113 -27.61 4.57 -13.23
CA ARG A 113 -26.62 4.41 -14.29
C ARG A 113 -25.46 5.41 -14.15
N ASN A 114 -25.77 6.69 -13.92
CA ASN A 114 -24.77 7.73 -13.75
C ASN A 114 -23.92 7.52 -12.49
N ASP A 115 -24.55 7.11 -11.39
CA ASP A 115 -23.83 6.81 -10.15
C ASP A 115 -22.85 5.64 -10.33
N LEU A 116 -23.29 4.55 -10.96
CA LEU A 116 -22.43 3.39 -11.26
C LEU A 116 -21.25 3.76 -12.17
N LEU A 117 -21.47 4.57 -13.22
CA LEU A 117 -20.38 5.08 -14.06
C LEU A 117 -19.39 5.93 -13.25
N GLY A 118 -19.92 6.78 -12.35
CA GLY A 118 -19.11 7.54 -11.41
C GLY A 118 -18.27 6.66 -10.48
N GLN A 119 -18.83 5.54 -10.02
CA GLN A 119 -18.09 4.54 -9.23
C GLN A 119 -17.01 3.84 -10.06
N VAL A 120 -17.30 3.44 -11.30
CA VAL A 120 -16.30 2.82 -12.19
C VAL A 120 -15.11 3.75 -12.37
N TRP A 121 -15.37 5.02 -12.71
CA TRP A 121 -14.32 6.02 -12.90
C TRP A 121 -13.50 6.24 -11.62
N ARG A 122 -14.16 6.47 -10.49
CA ARG A 122 -13.50 6.78 -9.22
C ARG A 122 -12.67 5.61 -8.70
N ASN A 123 -13.24 4.41 -8.69
CA ASN A 123 -12.51 3.22 -8.27
C ASN A 123 -11.32 2.94 -9.19
N SER A 124 -11.42 3.24 -10.49
CA SER A 124 -10.28 3.13 -11.41
C SER A 124 -9.17 4.12 -11.05
N CYS A 125 -9.51 5.37 -10.73
CA CYS A 125 -8.55 6.37 -10.26
C CYS A 125 -7.88 5.96 -8.94
N ILE A 126 -8.66 5.48 -7.97
CA ILE A 126 -8.16 5.00 -6.67
C ILE A 126 -7.19 3.84 -6.87
N VAL A 127 -7.57 2.82 -7.64
CA VAL A 127 -6.71 1.66 -7.93
C VAL A 127 -5.42 2.10 -8.61
N CYS A 128 -5.48 3.01 -9.58
CA CYS A 128 -4.30 3.55 -10.24
C CYS A 128 -3.35 4.22 -9.24
N GLN A 129 -3.86 5.09 -8.36
CA GLN A 129 -3.08 5.73 -7.32
C GLN A 129 -2.44 4.70 -6.37
N LYS A 130 -3.20 3.70 -5.92
CA LYS A 130 -2.68 2.61 -5.07
C LYS A 130 -1.52 1.88 -5.78
N TYR A 131 -1.69 1.51 -7.06
CA TYR A 131 -0.63 0.85 -7.84
C TYR A 131 0.64 1.71 -7.96
N GLN A 132 0.51 3.00 -8.24
CA GLN A 132 1.64 3.91 -8.35
C GLN A 132 2.41 4.01 -7.02
N ARG A 133 1.68 4.12 -5.90
CA ARG A 133 2.31 4.17 -4.56
C ARG A 133 2.98 2.84 -4.21
N VAL A 134 2.36 1.70 -4.49
CA VAL A 134 2.98 0.38 -4.29
C VAL A 134 4.24 0.21 -5.15
N LYS A 135 4.23 0.68 -6.40
CA LYS A 135 5.42 0.66 -7.26
C LYS A 135 6.58 1.43 -6.62
N LEU A 136 6.33 2.64 -6.12
CA LEU A 136 7.35 3.45 -5.45
C LEU A 136 7.86 2.78 -4.19
N ALA A 137 6.99 2.15 -3.40
CA ALA A 137 7.39 1.39 -2.22
C ALA A 137 8.31 0.20 -2.59
N ILE A 138 7.97 -0.56 -3.63
CA ILE A 138 8.79 -1.67 -4.13
C ILE A 138 10.17 -1.17 -4.55
N ILE A 139 10.25 -0.06 -5.31
CA ILE A 139 11.52 0.51 -5.74
C ILE A 139 12.35 0.95 -4.53
N ALA A 140 11.74 1.64 -3.55
CA ALA A 140 12.42 2.06 -2.33
C ALA A 140 12.96 0.86 -1.53
N THR A 141 12.15 -0.20 -1.35
CA THR A 141 12.61 -1.45 -0.71
C THR A 141 13.75 -2.09 -1.50
N ALA A 142 13.64 -2.18 -2.83
CA ALA A 142 14.67 -2.79 -3.67
C ALA A 142 16.02 -2.04 -3.59
N VAL A 143 15.99 -0.71 -3.62
CA VAL A 143 17.19 0.12 -3.43
C VAL A 143 17.78 -0.08 -2.03
N SER A 144 16.95 -0.32 -1.01
CA SER A 144 17.37 -0.57 0.36
C SER A 144 18.07 -1.92 0.56
N ILE A 145 17.93 -2.87 -0.38
CA ILE A 145 18.57 -4.18 -0.28
C ILE A 145 20.10 -4.04 -0.34
N ALA A 146 20.64 -3.16 -1.18
CA ALA A 146 22.08 -2.96 -1.28
C ALA A 146 22.72 -2.51 0.06
N PRO A 147 22.24 -1.44 0.73
CA PRO A 147 22.75 -1.08 2.06
C PRO A 147 22.45 -2.12 3.13
N PHE A 148 21.34 -2.88 3.03
CA PHE A 148 21.08 -3.99 3.93
C PHE A 148 22.13 -5.10 3.84
N VAL A 149 22.48 -5.53 2.63
CA VAL A 149 23.51 -6.57 2.42
C VAL A 149 24.86 -6.09 2.92
N MET A 150 25.26 -4.85 2.60
CA MET A 150 26.51 -4.26 3.12
C MET A 150 26.52 -4.24 4.64
N PHE A 151 25.43 -3.80 5.26
CA PHE A 151 25.27 -3.77 6.70
C PHE A 151 25.41 -5.16 7.33
N LEU A 152 24.77 -6.18 6.75
CA LEU A 152 24.84 -7.56 7.26
C LEU A 152 26.23 -8.18 7.11
N VAL A 153 26.92 -7.92 6.01
CA VAL A 153 28.29 -8.41 5.82
C VAL A 153 29.20 -7.80 6.88
N ILE A 154 29.16 -6.48 7.06
CA ILE A 154 30.02 -5.77 8.02
C ILE A 154 29.74 -6.22 9.46
N THR A 155 28.47 -6.23 9.86
CA THR A 155 28.10 -6.66 11.21
C THR A 155 28.37 -8.15 11.44
N GLY A 156 28.20 -8.98 10.41
CA GLY A 156 28.57 -10.39 10.43
C GLY A 156 30.08 -10.61 10.60
N THR A 157 30.92 -9.77 9.97
CA THR A 157 32.38 -9.82 10.14
C THR A 157 32.82 -9.33 11.51
N ILE A 158 32.21 -8.27 12.06
CA ILE A 158 32.57 -7.73 13.38
C ILE A 158 32.31 -8.74 14.50
N HIS A 159 31.24 -9.52 14.38
CA HIS A 159 30.82 -10.46 15.42
C HIS A 159 31.22 -11.92 15.14
N ASP A 160 32.16 -12.16 14.22
CA ASP A 160 32.64 -13.50 13.84
C ASP A 160 31.53 -14.50 13.46
N ARG A 161 30.40 -13.99 12.94
CA ARG A 161 29.26 -14.82 12.52
C ARG A 161 29.48 -15.44 11.14
N ILE A 162 30.50 -15.00 10.41
CA ILE A 162 30.90 -15.52 9.11
C ILE A 162 32.11 -16.46 9.29
N PRO A 163 31.92 -17.79 9.26
CA PRO A 163 32.99 -18.75 9.56
C PRO A 163 34.14 -18.77 8.54
N LEU A 164 33.95 -18.15 7.36
CA LEU A 164 34.96 -18.11 6.28
C LEU A 164 36.14 -17.16 6.53
N LEU A 165 36.07 -16.30 7.55
CA LEU A 165 37.14 -15.33 7.88
C LEU A 165 38.00 -15.77 9.08
N LYS A 166 37.76 -16.97 9.63
CA LYS A 166 38.66 -17.60 10.59
C LYS A 166 39.80 -18.30 9.84
N GLY A 167 40.74 -17.50 9.34
CA GLY A 167 42.06 -17.93 8.88
C GLY A 167 43.12 -17.48 9.87
#